data_AF-A0A4Q9L548-F1
#
_entry.id   AF-A0A4Q9L548-F1
#
_cell.length_a   1.000
_cell.length_b   1.000
_cell.length_c   1.000
_cell.angle_alpha   90.00
_cell.angle_beta   90.00
_cell.angle_gamma   90.00
#
_symmetry.space_group_name_H-M   'P 1'
#
loop_
_entity.id
_entity.type
_entity.pdbx_description
1 polymer ?
#
loop_
_entity_poly.entity_id
_entity_poly.type
_entity_poly.pdbx_seq_one_letter_code
_entity_poly.pdbx_strand_id
1 'polypeptide(L)'
;MKRIRNKKFETSAAYYVYDEKEIDINYIQDYIPPSISTGMEAEEEKEIHLKEIISGKKEKIPIPLIEYTENKEEENLFKRGKEYIKYTEDVPNEYILDDEDIEFCKINNIPDTELIKRYSSGSEDFIINYLQPAMLKFNDDSSFNPYVCFRKQIIKTGRRTRRSEISCIDKMKRLHSEFTIINNIYNSSLNMLETESDLYKTKYQILSTATKAMLGTSSKKRKSIYRSVLGIQKPTKFIPFYKKLLNFDNLLFDRKKIQEYKTMIFGSEKNIEKMDLDDEVNFILQRKQNNFISKLVNKFL
;
A
#
# COMPACT_ATOMS: atom_id res chain seq x y z
N MET A 1 -7.41 -82.21 -11.94
CA MET A 1 -7.51 -80.79 -12.38
C MET A 1 -6.84 -80.64 -13.74
N LYS A 2 -7.60 -80.24 -14.78
CA LYS A 2 -7.08 -80.06 -16.15
C LYS A 2 -6.21 -78.80 -16.23
N ARG A 3 -4.99 -78.95 -16.76
CA ARG A 3 -4.02 -77.86 -17.01
C ARG A 3 -4.61 -76.88 -18.04
N ILE A 4 -4.86 -75.64 -17.65
CA ILE A 4 -5.27 -74.56 -18.57
C ILE A 4 -4.02 -74.17 -19.38
N ARG A 5 -4.09 -74.29 -20.71
CA ARG A 5 -3.03 -73.82 -21.62
C ARG A 5 -3.11 -72.30 -21.73
N ASN A 6 -1.96 -71.62 -21.64
CA ASN A 6 -1.85 -70.19 -21.89
C ASN A 6 -2.22 -69.90 -23.36
N LYS A 7 -3.29 -69.14 -23.60
CA LYS A 7 -3.56 -68.56 -24.92
C LYS A 7 -2.53 -67.45 -25.16
N LYS A 8 -1.79 -67.55 -26.26
CA LYS A 8 -0.88 -66.49 -26.71
C LYS A 8 -1.72 -65.33 -27.28
N PHE A 9 -1.33 -64.09 -27.00
CA PHE A 9 -1.95 -62.90 -27.60
C PHE A 9 -1.84 -62.96 -29.13
N GLU A 10 -2.96 -62.84 -29.82
CA GLU A 10 -3.00 -62.70 -31.28
C GLU A 10 -2.71 -61.23 -31.63
N THR A 11 -1.58 -60.98 -32.30
CA THR A 11 -1.14 -59.64 -32.73
C THR A 11 -1.76 -59.18 -34.06
N SER A 12 -2.69 -59.94 -34.62
CA SER A 12 -3.31 -59.68 -35.93
C SER A 12 -4.68 -59.00 -35.86
N ALA A 13 -5.23 -58.75 -34.67
CA ALA A 13 -6.49 -58.03 -34.53
C ALA A 13 -6.23 -56.53 -34.70
N ALA A 14 -6.61 -55.97 -35.85
CA ALA A 14 -6.61 -54.53 -36.08
C ALA A 14 -7.73 -53.89 -35.23
N TYR A 15 -7.36 -52.99 -34.34
CA TYR A 15 -8.31 -52.16 -33.60
C TYR A 15 -8.57 -50.88 -34.39
N TYR A 16 -9.83 -50.61 -34.71
CA TYR A 16 -10.22 -49.36 -35.35
C TYR A 16 -10.24 -48.25 -34.29
N VAL A 17 -9.37 -47.27 -34.45
CA VAL A 17 -9.38 -46.02 -33.68
C VAL A 17 -10.22 -45.05 -34.50
N TYR A 18 -11.36 -44.61 -33.94
CA TYR A 18 -12.23 -43.63 -34.58
C TYR A 18 -11.86 -42.23 -34.09
N ASP A 19 -11.89 -41.25 -35.00
CA ASP A 19 -11.78 -39.84 -34.66
C ASP A 19 -13.10 -39.32 -34.09
N GLU A 20 -13.04 -38.31 -33.21
CA GLU A 20 -14.21 -37.74 -32.51
C GLU A 20 -15.35 -37.29 -33.43
N LYS A 21 -15.07 -37.02 -34.71
CA LYS A 21 -16.05 -36.59 -35.72
C LYS A 21 -16.84 -37.75 -36.34
N GLU A 22 -16.39 -38.99 -36.15
CA GLU A 22 -16.99 -40.20 -36.73
C GLU A 22 -17.97 -40.90 -35.77
N ILE A 23 -18.08 -40.41 -34.53
CA ILE A 23 -18.95 -40.97 -33.50
C ILE A 23 -20.36 -40.37 -33.66
N ASP A 24 -21.33 -41.21 -34.04
CA ASP A 24 -22.74 -40.82 -34.13
C ASP A 24 -23.31 -40.61 -32.72
N ILE A 25 -23.60 -39.34 -32.40
CA ILE A 25 -24.08 -38.87 -31.08
C ILE A 25 -25.38 -39.58 -30.68
N ASN A 26 -26.16 -40.07 -31.64
CA ASN A 26 -27.44 -40.75 -31.39
C ASN A 26 -27.28 -42.14 -30.75
N TYR A 27 -26.07 -42.71 -30.74
CA TYR A 27 -25.77 -43.99 -30.07
C TYR A 27 -25.15 -43.84 -28.68
N ILE A 28 -24.97 -42.61 -28.20
CA ILE A 28 -24.54 -42.35 -26.83
C ILE A 28 -25.74 -42.64 -25.93
N GLN A 29 -25.71 -43.76 -25.21
CA GLN A 29 -26.74 -44.09 -24.23
C GLN A 29 -26.85 -42.96 -23.19
N ASP A 30 -28.08 -42.45 -23.02
CA ASP A 30 -28.39 -41.47 -21.98
C ASP A 30 -27.94 -41.99 -20.62
N TYR A 31 -27.03 -41.27 -19.99
CA TYR A 31 -26.54 -41.56 -18.65
C TYR A 31 -27.68 -41.40 -17.64
N ILE A 32 -28.12 -42.52 -17.05
CA ILE A 32 -29.03 -42.51 -15.90
C ILE A 32 -28.15 -42.44 -14.64
N PRO A 33 -28.14 -41.33 -13.88
CA PRO A 33 -27.36 -41.25 -12.66
C PRO A 33 -27.90 -42.25 -11.62
N PRO A 34 -27.05 -43.07 -10.99
CA PRO A 34 -27.48 -43.91 -9.88
C PRO A 34 -27.91 -43.03 -8.69
N SER A 35 -28.94 -43.49 -7.97
CA SER A 35 -29.42 -42.84 -6.75
C SER A 35 -28.30 -42.74 -5.71
N ILE A 36 -27.85 -41.53 -5.41
CA ILE A 36 -26.79 -41.25 -4.45
C ILE A 36 -27.32 -41.55 -3.04
N SER A 37 -26.91 -42.67 -2.45
CA SER A 37 -27.10 -42.95 -1.04
C SER A 37 -26.14 -42.10 -0.21
N THR A 38 -26.66 -41.12 0.52
CA THR A 38 -25.87 -40.33 1.48
C THR A 38 -25.66 -41.13 2.76
N GLY A 39 -24.55 -41.86 2.86
CA GLY A 39 -24.14 -42.62 4.03
C GLY A 39 -22.71 -43.14 3.92
N MET A 40 -22.11 -43.52 5.07
CA MET A 40 -20.72 -44.02 5.19
C MET A 40 -20.33 -45.13 4.20
N GLU A 41 -21.31 -45.85 3.65
CA GLU A 41 -21.11 -46.88 2.61
C GLU A 41 -20.43 -46.32 1.34
N ALA A 42 -20.65 -45.05 0.99
CA ALA A 42 -20.01 -44.42 -0.17
C ALA A 42 -18.52 -44.12 0.03
N GLU A 43 -18.04 -44.03 1.27
CA GLU A 43 -16.60 -43.92 1.57
C GLU A 43 -15.94 -45.30 1.53
N GLU A 44 -16.63 -46.35 1.98
CA GLU A 44 -16.16 -47.73 1.90
C GLU A 44 -16.06 -48.23 0.45
N GLU A 45 -17.00 -47.87 -0.43
CA GLU A 45 -16.94 -48.18 -1.87
C GLU A 45 -15.78 -47.46 -2.58
N LYS A 46 -15.49 -46.20 -2.21
CA LYS A 46 -14.34 -45.45 -2.75
C LYS A 46 -13.01 -46.07 -2.34
N GLU A 47 -12.91 -46.59 -1.12
CA GLU A 47 -11.70 -47.30 -0.67
C GLU A 47 -11.50 -48.63 -1.41
N ILE A 48 -12.57 -49.35 -1.73
CA ILE A 48 -12.52 -50.57 -2.55
C ILE A 48 -12.07 -50.23 -3.97
N HIS A 49 -12.62 -49.19 -4.57
CA HIS A 49 -12.24 -48.72 -5.89
C HIS A 49 -10.77 -48.27 -5.95
N LEU A 50 -10.28 -47.53 -4.95
CA LEU A 50 -8.87 -47.15 -4.84
C LEU A 50 -7.95 -48.38 -4.69
N LYS A 51 -8.36 -49.38 -3.90
CA LYS A 51 -7.61 -50.65 -3.78
C LYS A 51 -7.57 -51.41 -5.11
N GLU A 52 -8.66 -51.40 -5.89
CA GLU A 52 -8.71 -52.05 -7.20
C GLU A 52 -7.83 -51.34 -8.24
N ILE A 53 -7.79 -50.00 -8.24
CA ILE A 53 -6.89 -49.19 -9.06
C ILE A 53 -5.43 -49.46 -8.69
N ILE A 54 -5.08 -49.46 -7.40
CA ILE A 54 -3.72 -49.77 -6.92
C ILE A 54 -3.32 -51.21 -7.27
N SER A 55 -4.28 -52.14 -7.25
CA SER A 55 -4.05 -53.54 -7.63
C SER A 55 -3.90 -53.75 -9.15
N GLY A 56 -4.01 -52.68 -9.96
CA GLY A 56 -3.73 -52.67 -11.39
C GLY A 56 -4.75 -53.40 -12.26
N LYS A 57 -5.95 -53.66 -11.72
CA LYS A 57 -6.91 -54.54 -12.41
C LYS A 57 -7.86 -53.85 -13.37
N LYS A 58 -8.16 -52.55 -13.24
CA LYS A 58 -8.95 -51.81 -14.23
C LYS A 58 -8.65 -50.30 -14.15
N GLU A 59 -8.62 -49.71 -15.35
CA GLU A 59 -8.53 -48.28 -15.68
C GLU A 59 -7.14 -47.60 -15.53
N LYS A 60 -6.67 -47.03 -16.65
CA LYS A 60 -5.43 -46.25 -16.72
C LYS A 60 -5.69 -44.89 -16.10
N ILE A 61 -4.89 -44.48 -15.13
CA ILE A 61 -4.93 -43.12 -14.57
C ILE A 61 -4.52 -42.15 -15.70
N PRO A 62 -5.39 -41.19 -16.09
CA PRO A 62 -5.01 -40.20 -17.09
C PRO A 62 -3.86 -39.35 -16.56
N ILE A 63 -2.79 -39.26 -17.33
CA ILE A 63 -1.64 -38.40 -17.04
C ILE A 63 -1.95 -37.02 -17.64
N PRO A 64 -1.84 -35.92 -16.87
CA PRO A 64 -2.04 -34.58 -17.43
C PRO A 64 -1.06 -34.32 -18.57
N LEU A 65 -1.55 -33.69 -19.64
CA LEU A 65 -0.71 -33.29 -20.77
C LEU A 65 0.22 -32.15 -20.36
N ILE A 66 1.42 -32.12 -20.92
CA ILE A 66 2.39 -31.05 -20.70
C ILE A 66 1.96 -29.86 -21.59
N GLU A 67 1.47 -28.79 -20.96
CA GLU A 67 1.18 -27.53 -21.63
C GLU A 67 2.38 -26.59 -21.61
N TYR A 68 2.67 -25.98 -22.75
CA TYR A 68 3.69 -24.93 -22.86
C TYR A 68 3.01 -23.58 -22.63
N THR A 69 3.40 -22.88 -21.56
CA THR A 69 2.96 -21.52 -21.29
C THR A 69 4.03 -20.50 -21.67
N GLU A 70 3.63 -19.42 -22.32
CA GLU A 70 4.50 -18.25 -22.50
C GLU A 70 4.70 -17.55 -21.15
N ASN A 71 5.93 -17.54 -20.65
CA ASN A 71 6.26 -16.79 -19.44
C ASN A 71 6.16 -15.29 -19.74
N LYS A 72 5.00 -14.69 -19.45
CA LYS A 72 4.91 -13.24 -19.22
C LYS A 72 5.49 -12.97 -17.83
N GLU A 73 6.83 -12.95 -17.74
CA GLU A 73 7.51 -12.66 -16.47
C GLU A 73 7.23 -11.21 -16.07
N GLU A 74 6.37 -11.02 -15.06
CA GLU A 74 6.34 -9.76 -14.32
C GLU A 74 7.61 -9.69 -13.45
N GLU A 75 8.40 -8.63 -13.61
CA GLU A 75 9.72 -8.42 -12.99
C GLU A 75 9.69 -8.19 -11.47
N ASN A 76 8.75 -8.79 -10.75
CA ASN A 76 8.70 -8.71 -9.29
C ASN A 76 9.66 -9.73 -8.68
N LEU A 77 10.91 -9.30 -8.52
CA LEU A 77 11.99 -10.07 -7.89
C LEU A 77 11.69 -10.35 -6.41
N PHE A 78 11.05 -11.49 -6.12
CA PHE A 78 10.91 -11.99 -4.76
C PHE A 78 12.29 -12.30 -4.15
N LYS A 79 12.63 -11.59 -3.06
CA LYS A 79 13.88 -11.81 -2.33
C LYS A 79 13.62 -12.72 -1.12
N ARG A 80 14.14 -13.94 -1.18
CA ARG A 80 14.03 -14.90 -0.09
C ARG A 80 14.79 -14.43 1.15
N GLY A 81 14.09 -14.35 2.28
CA GLY A 81 14.68 -14.09 3.59
C GLY A 81 15.44 -15.31 4.15
N LYS A 82 16.17 -15.10 5.27
CA LYS A 82 16.86 -16.19 6.00
C LYS A 82 15.89 -17.08 6.78
N GLU A 83 14.75 -16.54 7.19
CA GLU A 83 13.72 -17.24 7.95
C GLU A 83 12.55 -17.66 7.06
N TYR A 84 11.68 -18.53 7.58
CA TYR A 84 10.41 -18.86 6.94
C TYR A 84 9.49 -17.63 6.89
N ILE A 85 8.72 -17.52 5.81
CA ILE A 85 7.75 -16.44 5.60
C ILE A 85 6.62 -16.61 6.61
N LYS A 86 6.37 -15.58 7.42
CA LYS A 86 5.19 -15.47 8.28
C LYS A 86 4.24 -14.47 7.63
N TYR A 87 3.22 -14.96 6.93
CA TYR A 87 2.24 -14.15 6.23
C TYR A 87 0.84 -14.55 6.70
N THR A 88 0.02 -13.57 7.06
CA THR A 88 -1.33 -13.76 7.62
C THR A 88 -2.36 -12.86 6.97
N GLU A 89 -1.98 -12.10 5.95
CA GLU A 89 -2.92 -11.24 5.23
C GLU A 89 -3.70 -12.08 4.21
N ASP A 90 -4.95 -11.69 3.99
CA ASP A 90 -5.81 -12.31 2.99
C ASP A 90 -5.56 -11.67 1.63
N VAL A 91 -5.80 -12.42 0.55
CA VAL A 91 -5.77 -11.87 -0.81
C VAL A 91 -6.92 -10.85 -0.94
N PRO A 92 -6.63 -9.59 -1.32
CA PRO A 92 -7.69 -8.59 -1.46
C PRO A 92 -8.60 -8.98 -2.63
N ASN A 93 -9.91 -8.91 -2.41
CA ASN A 93 -10.90 -9.15 -3.45
C ASN A 93 -11.16 -7.86 -4.22
N GLU A 94 -10.19 -7.45 -5.04
CA GLU A 94 -10.29 -6.27 -5.89
C GLU A 94 -10.99 -6.65 -7.20
N TYR A 95 -11.84 -5.74 -7.69
CA TYR A 95 -12.46 -5.91 -9.00
C TYR A 95 -11.42 -5.60 -10.08
N ILE A 96 -11.22 -6.57 -10.98
CA ILE A 96 -10.29 -6.45 -12.10
C ILE A 96 -11.09 -5.87 -13.26
N LEU A 97 -10.60 -4.77 -13.84
CA LEU A 97 -11.25 -4.12 -14.97
C LEU A 97 -11.00 -4.93 -16.24
N ASP A 98 -12.09 -5.30 -16.91
CA ASP A 98 -12.04 -5.92 -18.23
C ASP A 98 -11.92 -4.83 -19.32
N ASP A 99 -11.64 -5.24 -20.56
CA ASP A 99 -11.53 -4.32 -21.70
C ASP A 99 -12.81 -3.47 -21.89
N GLU A 100 -13.98 -4.06 -21.63
CA GLU A 100 -15.28 -3.36 -21.66
C GLU A 100 -15.39 -2.27 -20.58
N ASP A 101 -14.88 -2.54 -19.39
CA ASP A 101 -14.88 -1.58 -18.28
C ASP A 101 -13.98 -0.38 -18.60
N ILE A 102 -12.82 -0.63 -19.24
CA ILE A 102 -11.89 0.41 -19.66
C ILE A 102 -12.55 1.33 -20.70
N GLU A 103 -13.29 0.76 -21.65
CA GLU A 103 -14.05 1.55 -22.64
C GLU A 103 -15.16 2.37 -21.97
N PHE A 104 -15.90 1.76 -21.03
CA PHE A 104 -16.92 2.45 -20.25
C PHE A 104 -16.35 3.63 -19.45
N CYS A 105 -15.19 3.44 -18.80
CA CYS A 105 -14.48 4.49 -18.08
C CYS A 105 -14.06 5.65 -19.00
N LYS A 106 -13.59 5.36 -20.22
CA LYS A 106 -13.23 6.37 -21.22
C LYS A 106 -14.44 7.18 -21.69
N ILE A 107 -15.58 6.53 -21.94
CA ILE A 107 -16.81 7.20 -22.40
C ILE A 107 -17.34 8.14 -21.31
N ASN A 108 -17.28 7.71 -20.06
CA ASN A 108 -17.84 8.45 -18.92
C ASN A 108 -16.84 9.38 -18.21
N ASN A 109 -15.59 9.49 -18.69
CA ASN A 109 -14.50 10.25 -18.07
C ASN A 109 -14.27 9.90 -16.59
N ILE A 110 -14.32 8.61 -16.26
CA ILE A 110 -14.07 8.09 -14.90
C ILE A 110 -12.65 7.51 -14.88
N PRO A 111 -11.79 7.88 -13.91
CA PRO A 111 -10.49 7.24 -13.78
C PRO A 111 -10.67 5.79 -13.32
N ASP A 112 -9.91 4.89 -13.93
CA ASP A 112 -9.94 3.43 -13.73
C ASP A 112 -10.00 3.03 -12.24
N THR A 113 -9.24 3.72 -11.38
CA THR A 113 -9.16 3.44 -9.93
C THR A 113 -10.38 3.86 -9.10
N GLU A 114 -11.31 4.65 -9.66
CA GLU A 114 -12.45 5.21 -8.93
C GLU A 114 -13.78 4.51 -9.22
N LEU A 115 -13.87 3.68 -10.26
CA LEU A 115 -15.13 3.04 -10.68
C LEU A 115 -15.81 2.30 -9.50
N ILE A 116 -15.04 1.47 -8.79
CA ILE A 116 -15.51 0.67 -7.64
C ILE A 116 -15.81 1.55 -6.42
N LYS A 117 -15.03 2.63 -6.22
CA LYS A 117 -15.25 3.57 -5.11
C LYS A 117 -16.57 4.30 -5.28
N ARG A 118 -16.88 4.72 -6.52
CA ARG A 118 -18.15 5.39 -6.87
C ARG A 118 -19.35 4.45 -6.77
N TYR A 119 -19.17 3.19 -7.14
CA TYR A 119 -20.18 2.15 -6.90
C TYR A 119 -20.44 1.96 -5.40
N SER A 120 -19.38 1.87 -4.59
CA SER A 120 -19.50 1.67 -3.14
C SER A 120 -20.15 2.86 -2.42
N SER A 121 -20.00 4.08 -2.94
CA SER A 121 -20.68 5.27 -2.42
C SER A 121 -22.15 5.38 -2.85
N GLY A 122 -22.61 4.58 -3.81
CA GLY A 122 -24.02 4.52 -4.22
C GLY A 122 -24.55 5.81 -4.86
N SER A 123 -23.68 6.64 -5.44
CA SER A 123 -24.02 7.99 -5.89
C SER A 123 -24.51 8.09 -7.34
N GLU A 124 -24.26 7.08 -8.17
CA GLU A 124 -24.45 7.13 -9.62
C GLU A 124 -25.18 5.89 -10.13
N ASP A 125 -26.48 6.02 -10.41
CA ASP A 125 -27.37 4.91 -10.83
C ASP A 125 -26.90 4.22 -12.13
N PHE A 126 -26.25 4.97 -13.03
CA PHE A 126 -25.74 4.41 -14.28
C PHE A 126 -24.57 3.44 -14.06
N ILE A 127 -23.72 3.68 -13.04
CA ILE A 127 -22.64 2.76 -12.66
C ILE A 127 -23.22 1.51 -12.02
N ILE A 128 -24.24 1.68 -11.17
CA ILE A 128 -24.90 0.55 -10.50
C ILE A 128 -25.52 -0.39 -11.53
N ASN A 129 -26.28 0.16 -12.49
CA ASN A 129 -26.91 -0.64 -13.53
C ASN A 129 -25.91 -1.36 -14.44
N TYR A 130 -24.72 -0.78 -14.65
CA TYR A 130 -23.65 -1.38 -15.44
C TYR A 130 -22.95 -2.53 -14.72
N LEU A 131 -22.58 -2.34 -13.44
CA LEU A 131 -21.83 -3.34 -12.66
C LEU A 131 -22.69 -4.46 -12.08
N GLN A 132 -23.97 -4.19 -11.77
CA GLN A 132 -24.88 -5.16 -11.18
C GLN A 132 -24.99 -6.51 -11.93
N PRO A 133 -25.05 -6.57 -13.28
CA PRO A 133 -25.04 -7.85 -14.00
C PRO A 133 -23.70 -8.59 -13.95
N ALA A 134 -22.57 -7.87 -13.80
CA ALA A 134 -21.23 -8.44 -13.71
C ALA A 134 -20.87 -8.99 -12.31
N MET A 135 -21.66 -8.64 -11.29
CA MET A 135 -21.39 -9.09 -9.92
C MET A 135 -21.78 -10.55 -9.67
N LEU A 136 -20.90 -11.27 -8.96
CA LEU A 136 -21.15 -12.62 -8.47
C LEU A 136 -22.35 -12.62 -7.50
N LYS A 137 -23.41 -13.33 -7.85
CA LYS A 137 -24.58 -13.51 -6.98
C LYS A 137 -24.21 -14.43 -5.82
N PHE A 138 -24.27 -13.91 -4.60
CA PHE A 138 -24.00 -14.67 -3.39
C PHE A 138 -25.29 -15.36 -2.90
N ASN A 139 -25.55 -16.58 -3.38
CA ASN A 139 -26.70 -17.43 -2.97
C ASN A 139 -28.06 -16.72 -2.97
N ASP A 140 -28.68 -16.66 -4.15
CA ASP A 140 -30.13 -16.47 -4.22
C ASP A 140 -30.79 -17.76 -4.70
N ASP A 141 -31.77 -18.18 -3.90
CA ASP A 141 -32.79 -19.20 -4.15
C ASP A 141 -32.44 -20.69 -4.06
N SER A 142 -33.44 -21.41 -3.51
CA SER A 142 -33.53 -22.84 -3.22
C SER A 142 -33.48 -23.77 -4.44
N SER A 143 -33.12 -23.26 -5.61
CA SER A 143 -32.99 -24.05 -6.84
C SER A 143 -31.63 -24.74 -6.92
N PHE A 144 -31.58 -25.91 -7.57
CA PHE A 144 -30.34 -26.63 -7.80
C PHE A 144 -29.46 -25.83 -8.78
N ASN A 145 -28.49 -25.09 -8.24
CA ASN A 145 -27.47 -24.40 -9.03
C ASN A 145 -26.10 -25.09 -8.81
N PRO A 146 -25.54 -25.77 -9.83
CA PRO A 146 -24.28 -26.48 -9.72
C PRO A 146 -23.06 -25.57 -9.54
N TYR A 147 -23.19 -24.25 -9.79
CA TYR A 147 -22.11 -23.27 -9.62
C TYR A 147 -22.03 -22.66 -8.21
N VAL A 148 -22.94 -23.04 -7.30
CA VAL A 148 -22.92 -22.56 -5.92
C VAL A 148 -21.79 -23.24 -5.14
N CYS A 149 -20.77 -22.45 -4.79
CA CYS A 149 -19.65 -22.85 -3.95
C CYS A 149 -19.68 -22.14 -2.58
N PHE A 150 -18.84 -22.60 -1.63
CA PHE A 150 -18.60 -21.96 -0.33
C PHE A 150 -19.83 -21.65 0.55
N ARG A 151 -20.82 -22.55 0.60
CA ARG A 151 -22.02 -22.40 1.45
C ARG A 151 -21.65 -22.28 2.93
N LYS A 152 -21.98 -21.15 3.56
CA LYS A 152 -21.83 -20.94 5.01
C LYS A 152 -22.97 -21.62 5.77
N GLN A 153 -22.75 -22.83 6.28
CA GLN A 153 -23.76 -23.58 7.06
C GLN A 153 -23.59 -23.47 8.58
N ILE A 154 -22.78 -22.52 9.05
CA ILE A 154 -22.49 -22.39 10.49
C ILE A 154 -23.64 -21.63 11.18
N ILE A 155 -24.52 -22.37 11.87
CA ILE A 155 -25.57 -21.80 12.71
C ILE A 155 -25.01 -21.56 14.11
N LYS A 156 -24.81 -20.29 14.48
CA LYS A 156 -24.39 -19.92 15.84
C LYS A 156 -25.62 -19.92 16.76
N THR A 157 -25.76 -20.95 17.58
CA THR A 157 -26.83 -21.01 18.58
C THR A 157 -26.59 -20.02 19.72
N GLY A 158 -27.61 -19.25 20.11
CA GLY A 158 -27.55 -18.41 21.31
C GLY A 158 -27.38 -19.25 22.58
N ARG A 159 -26.57 -18.76 23.53
CA ARG A 159 -26.41 -19.43 24.83
C ARG A 159 -27.60 -19.10 25.75
N ARG A 160 -28.08 -20.10 26.49
CA ARG A 160 -29.18 -19.95 27.47
C ARG A 160 -28.73 -19.41 28.84
N THR A 161 -27.43 -19.42 29.15
CA THR A 161 -26.89 -19.05 30.49
C THR A 161 -25.75 -18.04 30.41
N ARG A 162 -25.77 -17.02 31.28
CA ARG A 162 -24.82 -15.89 31.29
C ARG A 162 -23.61 -16.04 32.23
N ARG A 163 -23.51 -17.13 33.01
CA ARG A 163 -22.52 -17.28 34.09
C ARG A 163 -21.05 -17.15 33.64
N SER A 164 -20.73 -17.51 32.39
CA SER A 164 -19.37 -17.44 31.83
C SER A 164 -19.04 -16.12 31.13
N GLU A 165 -20.01 -15.22 30.95
CA GLU A 165 -19.83 -13.99 30.16
C GLU A 165 -18.86 -13.03 30.84
N ILE A 166 -18.94 -12.88 32.16
CA ILE A 166 -18.06 -11.98 32.94
C ILE A 166 -16.58 -12.38 32.74
N SER A 167 -16.27 -13.68 32.84
CA SER A 167 -14.90 -14.17 32.61
C SER A 167 -14.43 -13.94 31.17
N CYS A 168 -15.33 -14.06 30.18
CA CYS A 168 -14.99 -13.76 28.79
C CYS A 168 -14.75 -12.26 28.59
N ILE A 169 -15.58 -11.40 29.18
CA ILE A 169 -15.43 -9.94 29.14
C ILE A 169 -14.10 -9.53 29.77
N ASP A 170 -13.73 -10.09 30.92
CA ASP A 170 -12.46 -9.78 31.57
C ASP A 170 -11.25 -10.22 30.75
N LYS A 171 -11.32 -11.39 30.10
CA LYS A 171 -10.30 -11.83 29.14
C LYS A 171 -10.21 -10.91 27.93
N MET A 172 -11.35 -10.46 27.39
CA MET A 172 -11.38 -9.51 26.27
C MET A 172 -10.79 -8.16 26.66
N LYS A 173 -11.06 -7.67 27.88
CA LYS A 173 -10.44 -6.43 28.40
C LYS A 173 -8.92 -6.57 28.51
N ARG A 174 -8.43 -7.71 29.02
CA ARG A 174 -6.99 -8.00 29.09
C ARG A 174 -6.35 -8.06 27.70
N LEU A 175 -6.95 -8.81 26.78
CA LEU A 175 -6.51 -8.87 25.39
C LEU A 175 -6.45 -7.48 24.75
N HIS A 176 -7.50 -6.67 24.95
CA HIS A 176 -7.51 -5.30 24.46
C HIS A 176 -6.35 -4.47 25.02
N SER A 177 -6.08 -4.56 26.33
CA SER A 177 -4.95 -3.85 26.93
C SER A 177 -3.59 -4.34 26.43
N GLU A 178 -3.45 -5.64 26.12
CA GLU A 178 -2.22 -6.18 25.53
C GLU A 178 -2.04 -5.68 24.09
N PHE A 179 -3.11 -5.66 23.29
CA PHE A 179 -3.07 -5.13 21.94
C PHE A 179 -2.76 -3.62 21.89
N THR A 180 -3.26 -2.83 22.85
CA THR A 180 -2.91 -1.40 22.89
C THR A 180 -1.44 -1.19 23.21
N ILE A 181 -0.86 -1.99 24.10
CA ILE A 181 0.58 -1.96 24.37
C ILE A 181 1.37 -2.35 23.11
N ILE A 182 1.00 -3.43 22.44
CA ILE A 182 1.64 -3.86 21.18
C ILE A 182 1.57 -2.75 20.13
N ASN A 183 0.41 -2.12 19.96
CA ASN A 183 0.22 -1.02 19.02
C ASN A 183 1.11 0.20 19.37
N ASN A 184 1.24 0.53 20.66
CA ASN A 184 2.12 1.63 21.10
C ASN A 184 3.60 1.34 20.81
N ILE A 185 4.04 0.09 21.02
CA ILE A 185 5.41 -0.35 20.70
C ILE A 185 5.61 -0.27 19.18
N TYR A 186 4.65 -0.77 18.40
CA TYR A 186 4.68 -0.70 16.95
C TYR A 186 4.81 0.75 16.45
N ASN A 187 3.95 1.66 16.91
CA ASN A 187 4.00 3.08 16.52
C ASN A 187 5.32 3.74 16.92
N SER A 188 5.85 3.41 18.10
CA SER A 188 7.16 3.92 18.54
C SER A 188 8.29 3.42 17.64
N SER A 189 8.24 2.14 17.23
CA SER A 189 9.22 1.56 16.32
C SER A 189 9.12 2.16 14.91
N LEU A 190 7.91 2.46 14.44
CA LEU A 190 7.67 3.12 13.16
C LEU A 190 8.25 4.55 13.17
N ASN A 191 7.97 5.34 14.21
CA ASN A 191 8.55 6.67 14.39
C ASN A 191 10.09 6.62 14.44
N MET A 192 10.66 5.60 15.07
CA MET A 192 12.11 5.41 15.11
C MET A 192 12.68 5.21 13.69
N LEU A 193 12.04 4.37 12.86
CA LEU A 193 12.47 4.14 11.48
C LEU A 193 12.30 5.39 10.60
N GLU A 194 11.23 6.15 10.78
CA GLU A 194 11.02 7.42 10.05
C GLU A 194 12.09 8.45 10.39
N THR A 195 12.38 8.63 11.69
CA THR A 195 13.44 9.54 12.13
C THR A 195 14.82 9.09 11.65
N GLU A 196 15.09 7.79 11.59
CA GLU A 196 16.32 7.25 11.03
C GLU A 196 16.42 7.55 9.52
N SER A 197 15.33 7.37 8.78
CA SER A 197 15.24 7.72 7.35
C SER A 197 15.52 9.20 7.11
N ASP A 198 14.94 10.09 7.92
CA ASP A 198 15.17 11.52 7.82
C ASP A 198 16.60 11.91 8.21
N LEU A 199 17.18 11.22 9.19
CA LEU A 199 18.60 11.36 9.53
C LEU A 199 19.49 10.97 8.35
N TYR A 200 19.20 9.89 7.62
CA TYR A 200 19.95 9.54 6.41
C TYR A 200 19.77 10.58 5.30
N LYS A 201 18.56 11.10 5.08
CA LYS A 201 18.30 12.16 4.09
C LYS A 201 19.09 13.43 4.42
N THR A 202 19.08 13.87 5.69
CA THR A 202 19.82 15.04 6.13
C THR A 202 21.33 14.83 6.02
N LYS A 203 21.86 13.66 6.42
CA LYS A 203 23.27 13.28 6.19
C LYS A 203 23.65 13.35 4.72
N TYR A 204 22.81 12.81 3.83
CA TYR A 204 23.04 12.85 2.39
C TYR A 204 23.04 14.29 1.87
N GLN A 205 22.12 15.13 2.31
CA GLN A 205 22.08 16.55 1.96
C GLN A 205 23.33 17.30 2.45
N ILE A 206 23.77 17.04 3.67
CA ILE A 206 25.02 17.61 4.23
C ILE A 206 26.21 17.16 3.39
N LEU A 207 26.31 15.88 3.04
CA LEU A 207 27.39 15.37 2.20
C LEU A 207 27.35 15.98 0.79
N SER A 208 26.18 16.07 0.17
CA SER A 208 25.99 16.69 -1.16
C SER A 208 26.35 18.17 -1.14
N THR A 209 25.99 18.91 -0.10
CA THR A 209 26.35 20.33 0.04
C THR A 209 27.84 20.51 0.34
N ALA A 210 28.43 19.68 1.18
CA ALA A 210 29.87 19.69 1.49
C ALA A 210 30.71 19.37 0.25
N THR A 211 30.34 18.34 -0.52
CA THR A 211 31.02 18.01 -1.78
C THR A 211 30.92 19.14 -2.81
N LYS A 212 29.74 19.75 -2.98
CA LYS A 212 29.55 20.95 -3.82
C LYS A 212 30.41 22.13 -3.36
N ALA A 213 30.57 22.32 -2.04
CA ALA A 213 31.43 23.35 -1.49
C ALA A 213 32.91 23.05 -1.74
N MET A 214 33.36 21.82 -1.55
CA MET A 214 34.75 21.40 -1.78
C MET A 214 35.14 21.46 -3.27
N LEU A 215 34.28 20.98 -4.17
CA LEU A 215 34.49 20.99 -5.62
C LEU A 215 34.20 22.34 -6.27
N GLY A 216 33.59 23.29 -5.53
CA GLY A 216 33.30 24.64 -5.98
C GLY A 216 34.57 25.45 -6.24
N THR A 217 34.98 25.54 -7.50
CA THR A 217 36.24 26.16 -7.98
C THR A 217 36.43 27.64 -7.59
N SER A 218 35.37 28.36 -7.21
CA SER A 218 35.41 29.79 -6.88
C SER A 218 35.04 30.08 -5.42
N SER A 219 35.83 30.93 -4.76
CA SER A 219 35.59 31.39 -3.38
C SER A 219 34.23 32.07 -3.20
N LYS A 220 33.67 32.68 -4.27
CA LYS A 220 32.33 33.31 -4.25
C LYS A 220 31.22 32.26 -4.22
N LYS A 221 31.34 31.17 -4.99
CA LYS A 221 30.38 30.05 -4.99
C LYS A 221 30.39 29.33 -3.64
N ARG A 222 31.58 29.07 -3.08
CA ARG A 222 31.74 28.53 -1.72
C ARG A 222 31.04 29.39 -0.67
N LYS A 223 31.29 30.70 -0.65
CA LYS A 223 30.61 31.62 0.29
C LYS A 223 29.09 31.66 0.13
N SER A 224 28.56 31.44 -1.08
CA SER A 224 27.11 31.34 -1.29
C SER A 224 26.52 30.06 -0.68
N ILE A 225 27.21 28.94 -0.83
CA ILE A 225 26.79 27.64 -0.28
C ILE A 225 26.85 27.67 1.25
N TYR A 226 27.91 28.23 1.85
CA TYR A 226 27.98 28.38 3.31
C TYR A 226 26.87 29.28 3.87
N ARG A 227 26.50 30.34 3.14
CA ARG A 227 25.38 31.20 3.52
C ARG A 227 24.04 30.48 3.51
N SER A 228 23.77 29.66 2.49
CA SER A 228 22.53 28.88 2.45
C SER A 228 22.49 27.82 3.56
N VAL A 229 23.62 27.21 3.91
CA VAL A 229 23.69 26.20 4.98
C VAL A 229 23.53 26.83 6.37
N LEU A 230 24.16 27.98 6.62
CA LEU A 230 24.10 28.67 7.91
C LEU A 230 22.87 29.59 8.07
N GLY A 231 22.00 29.67 7.05
CA GLY A 231 20.86 30.60 7.02
C GLY A 231 21.27 32.08 7.02
N ILE A 232 22.53 32.40 6.70
CA ILE A 232 23.05 33.77 6.74
C ILE A 232 22.67 34.49 5.44
N GLN A 233 21.85 35.53 5.57
CA GLN A 233 21.54 36.39 4.43
C GLN A 233 22.80 37.09 3.92
N LYS A 234 22.89 37.29 2.61
CA LYS A 234 24.00 38.04 2.02
C LYS A 234 23.93 39.48 2.57
N PRO A 235 25.02 40.02 3.15
CA PRO A 235 25.00 41.39 3.63
C PRO A 235 24.70 42.29 2.43
N THR A 236 23.53 42.93 2.47
CA THR A 236 23.18 43.97 1.52
C THR A 236 24.11 45.13 1.81
N LYS A 237 25.02 45.44 0.89
CA LYS A 237 25.81 46.66 1.02
C LYS A 237 24.81 47.82 1.10
N PHE A 238 24.90 48.63 2.15
CA PHE A 238 24.17 49.89 2.20
C PHE A 238 24.60 50.72 0.99
N ILE A 239 23.74 50.81 -0.02
CA ILE A 239 23.94 51.70 -1.16
C ILE A 239 23.25 52.99 -0.75
N PRO A 240 24.01 54.07 -0.47
CA PRO A 240 23.42 55.37 -0.18
C PRO A 240 22.43 55.74 -1.28
N PHE A 241 21.29 56.31 -0.91
CA PHE A 241 20.19 56.62 -1.83
C PHE A 241 20.66 57.37 -3.09
N TYR A 242 21.57 58.34 -2.94
CA TYR A 242 22.11 59.13 -4.04
C TYR A 242 22.88 58.30 -5.09
N LYS A 243 23.44 57.13 -4.73
CA LYS A 243 24.09 56.19 -5.68
C LYS A 243 23.11 55.26 -6.40
N LYS A 244 21.85 55.21 -5.94
CA LYS A 244 20.76 54.49 -6.64
C LYS A 244 20.13 55.34 -7.76
N LEU A 245 20.39 56.64 -7.76
CA LEU A 245 19.90 57.56 -8.79
C LEU A 245 20.90 57.55 -9.97
N LEU A 246 20.43 57.13 -11.15
CA LEU A 246 21.20 57.23 -12.38
C LEU A 246 21.38 58.70 -12.79
N ASN A 247 20.33 59.51 -12.65
CA ASN A 247 20.28 60.96 -12.87
C ASN A 247 19.32 61.60 -11.85
N PHE A 248 19.61 62.84 -11.43
CA PHE A 248 18.80 63.57 -10.44
C PHE A 248 17.40 63.92 -10.96
N ASP A 249 17.25 64.12 -12.27
CA ASP A 249 15.97 64.45 -12.92
C ASP A 249 14.92 63.35 -12.72
N ASN A 250 15.34 62.09 -12.64
CA ASN A 250 14.44 60.96 -12.39
C ASN A 250 13.84 60.97 -10.97
N LEU A 251 14.42 61.72 -10.04
CA LEU A 251 13.87 61.88 -8.69
C LEU A 251 12.63 62.77 -8.68
N LEU A 252 12.54 63.75 -9.59
CA LEU A 252 11.44 64.72 -9.64
C LEU A 252 10.13 64.09 -10.13
N PHE A 253 10.21 63.06 -10.95
CA PHE A 253 9.04 62.45 -11.60
C PHE A 253 8.66 61.06 -11.05
N ASP A 254 9.58 60.38 -10.34
CA ASP A 254 9.34 59.04 -9.82
C ASP A 254 8.78 59.07 -8.39
N ARG A 255 7.45 59.05 -8.29
CA ARG A 255 6.68 59.14 -7.04
C ARG A 255 7.14 58.14 -5.97
N LYS A 256 7.61 56.95 -6.36
CA LYS A 256 8.11 55.92 -5.42
C LYS A 256 9.44 56.34 -4.80
N LYS A 257 10.36 56.89 -5.59
CA LYS A 257 11.67 57.38 -5.09
C LYS A 257 11.53 58.62 -4.21
N ILE A 258 10.56 59.49 -4.52
CA ILE A 258 10.22 60.64 -3.67
C ILE A 258 9.69 60.16 -2.30
N GLN A 259 8.82 59.15 -2.30
CA GLN A 259 8.32 58.56 -1.06
C GLN A 259 9.45 57.90 -0.26
N GLU A 260 10.32 57.12 -0.90
CA GLU A 260 11.50 56.53 -0.23
C GLU A 260 12.42 57.60 0.37
N TYR A 261 12.71 58.68 -0.37
CA TYR A 261 13.50 59.82 0.12
C TYR A 261 12.84 60.52 1.31
N LYS A 262 11.52 60.77 1.24
CA LYS A 262 10.74 61.29 2.37
C LYS A 262 10.82 60.38 3.59
N THR A 263 10.67 59.06 3.41
CA THR A 263 10.79 58.12 4.53
C THR A 263 12.20 58.06 5.10
N MET A 264 13.24 58.31 4.31
CA MET A 264 14.61 58.37 4.80
C MET A 264 14.88 59.64 5.62
N ILE A 265 14.42 60.80 5.17
CA ILE A 265 14.61 62.08 5.87
C ILE A 265 13.75 62.18 7.13
N PHE A 266 12.47 61.82 7.02
CA PHE A 266 11.50 61.99 8.10
C PHE A 266 11.31 60.74 8.96
N GLY A 267 11.81 59.57 8.52
CA GLY A 267 11.77 58.33 9.29
C GLY A 267 12.90 58.20 10.31
N SER A 268 14.04 58.89 10.11
CA SER A 268 15.12 58.92 11.10
C SER A 268 14.71 59.64 12.39
N GLU A 269 13.85 60.66 12.31
CA GLU A 269 13.36 61.37 13.50
C GLU A 269 12.44 60.50 14.38
N LYS A 270 11.76 59.49 13.82
CA LYS A 270 10.83 58.62 14.57
C LYS A 270 11.44 57.30 15.03
N ASN A 271 12.51 56.82 14.38
CA ASN A 271 13.11 55.52 14.69
C ASN A 271 14.24 55.60 15.72
N ILE A 272 14.93 56.75 15.84
CA ILE A 272 15.99 56.94 16.84
C ILE A 272 15.41 56.94 18.26
N GLU A 273 14.20 57.45 18.48
CA GLU A 273 13.63 57.51 19.83
C GLU A 273 13.07 56.18 20.36
N LYS A 274 12.67 55.23 19.50
CA LYS A 274 12.03 53.98 19.96
C LYS A 274 12.93 52.75 19.90
N MET A 275 13.68 52.56 18.82
CA MET A 275 14.55 51.37 18.71
C MET A 275 15.73 51.44 19.66
N ASP A 276 16.37 52.61 19.81
CA ASP A 276 17.54 52.73 20.67
C ASP A 276 17.17 52.61 22.16
N LEU A 277 16.00 53.10 22.58
CA LEU A 277 15.51 52.92 23.96
C LEU A 277 15.15 51.46 24.25
N ASP A 278 14.45 50.78 23.36
CA ASP A 278 14.04 49.38 23.58
C ASP A 278 15.25 48.43 23.54
N ASP A 279 16.21 48.65 22.63
CA ASP A 279 17.43 47.87 22.55
C ASP A 279 18.35 48.13 23.76
N GLU A 280 18.46 49.37 24.26
CA GLU A 280 19.24 49.70 25.46
C GLU A 280 18.61 49.13 26.73
N VAL A 281 17.27 49.19 26.86
CA VAL A 281 16.53 48.56 27.97
C VAL A 281 16.73 47.05 27.95
N ASN A 282 16.62 46.40 26.79
CA ASN A 282 16.83 44.96 26.66
C ASN A 282 18.28 44.56 26.97
N PHE A 283 19.26 45.38 26.56
CA PHE A 283 20.67 45.15 26.86
C PHE A 283 20.95 45.28 28.38
N ILE A 284 20.35 46.26 29.05
CA ILE A 284 20.46 46.44 30.51
C ILE A 284 19.80 45.27 31.25
N LEU A 285 18.65 44.78 30.78
CA LEU A 285 17.95 43.63 31.37
C LEU A 285 18.76 42.34 31.22
N GLN A 286 19.32 42.07 30.04
CA GLN A 286 20.21 40.91 29.83
C GLN A 286 21.48 41.00 30.70
N ARG A 287 22.07 42.19 30.86
CA ARG A 287 23.25 42.37 31.71
C ARG A 287 22.92 42.14 33.20
N LYS A 288 21.74 42.55 33.66
CA LYS A 288 21.27 42.24 35.03
C LYS A 288 21.02 40.74 35.23
N GLN A 289 20.39 40.06 34.27
CA GLN A 289 20.18 38.61 34.33
C GLN A 289 21.50 37.84 34.34
N ASN A 290 22.44 38.18 33.45
CA ASN A 290 23.75 37.53 33.40
C ASN A 290 24.58 37.80 34.67
N ASN A 291 24.53 39.01 35.23
CA ASN A 291 25.15 39.30 36.52
C ASN A 291 24.49 38.53 37.67
N PHE A 292 23.18 38.37 37.67
CA PHE A 292 22.47 37.59 38.68
C PHE A 292 22.81 36.09 38.60
N ILE A 293 22.85 35.53 37.38
CA ILE A 293 23.26 34.14 37.13
C ILE A 293 24.72 33.93 37.55
N SER A 294 25.63 34.86 37.21
CA SER A 294 27.03 34.76 37.64
C SER A 294 27.20 34.80 39.17
N LYS A 295 26.39 35.60 39.88
CA LYS A 295 26.38 35.66 41.35
C LYS A 295 25.79 34.41 41.98
N LEU A 296 24.79 33.79 41.33
CA LEU A 296 24.23 32.50 41.76
C LEU A 296 25.25 31.37 41.57
N VAL A 297 25.88 31.28 40.40
CA VAL A 297 26.88 30.26 40.10
C VAL A 297 28.08 30.35 41.05
N ASN A 298 28.56 31.56 41.37
CA ASN A 298 29.64 31.77 42.35
C ASN A 298 29.24 31.54 43.82
N LYS A 299 27.96 31.32 44.10
CA LYS A 299 27.47 31.01 45.47
C LYS A 299 27.19 29.51 45.65
N PHE A 300 27.14 28.74 44.55
CA PHE A 300 26.88 27.30 44.53
C PHE A 300 28.10 26.46 44.10
N LEU A 301 29.19 27.12 43.67
CA LEU A 301 30.55 26.55 43.57
C LEU A 301 31.37 27.04 44.76
#